data_AF-A0A4R7YXE7-F1
#
_entry.id   AF-A0A4R7YXE7-F1
#
_cell.length_a   1.000
_cell.length_b   1.000
_cell.length_c   1.000
_cell.angle_alpha   90.00
_cell.angle_beta   90.00
_cell.angle_gamma   90.00
#
_symmetry.space_group_name_H-M   'P 1'
#
loop_
_entity.id
_entity.type
_entity.pdbx_description
1 polymer ?
#
loop_
_entity_poly.entity_id
_entity_poly.type
_entity_poly.pdbx_seq_one_letter_code
_entity_poly.pdbx_strand_id
1 'polypeptide(L)'
;MRREELVKLFEEKVKTERKIPTARDIDQDQKFPSYRKFKKSFGSQRIRQAEELRKIVERYKLKFKIDELFCEDCKFNKFECGNNIEDCKSKGELYIRILKQELKSH
;
A
#
# COMPACT_ATOMS: atom_id res chain seq x y z
N MET A 1 -16.90 9.42 -12.88
CA MET A 1 -15.59 9.49 -12.21
C MET A 1 -14.51 9.31 -13.26
N ARG A 2 -13.53 10.21 -13.29
CA ARG A 2 -12.40 10.16 -14.22
C ARG A 2 -11.34 9.15 -13.75
N ARG A 3 -10.48 8.71 -14.67
CA ARG A 3 -9.40 7.75 -14.36
C ARG A 3 -8.49 8.23 -13.24
N GLU A 4 -8.10 9.51 -13.25
CA GLU A 4 -7.24 10.11 -12.22
C GLU A 4 -7.89 10.11 -10.83
N GLU A 5 -9.19 10.36 -10.75
CA GLU A 5 -9.95 10.31 -9.49
C GLU A 5 -9.97 8.88 -8.93
N LEU A 6 -10.12 7.87 -9.79
CA LEU A 6 -10.04 6.46 -9.37
C LEU A 6 -8.65 6.06 -8.88
N VAL A 7 -7.58 6.60 -9.48
CA VAL A 7 -6.21 6.36 -9.03
C VAL A 7 -5.99 6.97 -7.63
N LYS A 8 -6.43 8.22 -7.41
CA LYS A 8 -6.34 8.88 -6.10
C LYS A 8 -7.14 8.13 -5.03
N LEU A 9 -8.38 7.77 -5.35
CA LEU A 9 -9.25 7.02 -4.45
C LEU A 9 -8.66 5.65 -4.10
N PHE A 10 -8.07 4.97 -5.08
CA PHE A 10 -7.35 3.71 -4.87
C PHE A 10 -6.16 3.89 -3.92
N GLU A 11 -5.32 4.91 -4.13
CA GLU A 11 -4.18 5.20 -3.26
C GLU A 11 -4.62 5.56 -1.83
N GLU A 12 -5.68 6.35 -1.67
CA GLU A 12 -6.26 6.67 -0.36
C GLU A 12 -6.71 5.42 0.38
N LYS A 13 -7.45 4.53 -0.28
CA LYS A 13 -7.88 3.26 0.33
C LYS A 13 -6.69 2.41 0.77
N VAL A 14 -5.64 2.32 -0.07
CA VAL A 14 -4.40 1.61 0.26
C VAL A 14 -3.75 2.20 1.52
N LYS A 15 -3.65 3.53 1.61
CA LYS A 15 -3.06 4.24 2.76
C LYS A 15 -3.85 3.98 4.04
N THR A 16 -5.17 4.16 3.99
CA THR A 16 -6.05 4.08 5.17
C THR A 16 -6.16 2.65 5.70
N GLU A 17 -6.34 1.67 4.82
CA GLU A 17 -6.53 0.28 5.24
C GLU A 17 -5.21 -0.47 5.40
N ARG A 18 -4.08 0.15 5.04
CA ARG A 18 -2.74 -0.44 5.03
C ARG A 18 -2.69 -1.81 4.33
N LYS A 19 -3.49 -1.98 3.27
CA LYS A 19 -3.55 -3.19 2.44
C LYS A 19 -3.76 -2.82 0.99
N ILE A 20 -3.43 -3.75 0.08
CA ILE A 20 -3.75 -3.61 -1.34
C ILE A 20 -5.21 -4.08 -1.56
N PRO A 21 -6.13 -3.20 -2.03
CA PRO A 21 -7.52 -3.59 -2.26
C PRO A 21 -7.64 -4.73 -3.27
N THR A 22 -8.47 -5.70 -2.92
CA THR A 22 -8.93 -6.76 -3.81
C THR A 22 -10.12 -6.28 -4.64
N ALA A 23 -10.56 -7.10 -5.61
CA ALA A 23 -11.81 -6.83 -6.33
C ALA A 23 -13.01 -6.70 -5.39
N ARG A 24 -13.06 -7.55 -4.35
CA ARG A 24 -14.12 -7.51 -3.34
C ARG A 24 -14.08 -6.24 -2.50
N ASP A 25 -12.89 -5.80 -2.09
CA ASP A 25 -12.75 -4.54 -1.34
C ASP A 25 -13.23 -3.33 -2.16
N ILE A 26 -13.04 -3.36 -3.48
CA ILE A 26 -13.54 -2.32 -4.39
C ILE A 26 -15.07 -2.42 -4.55
N ASP A 27 -15.62 -3.62 -4.75
CA ASP A 27 -17.07 -3.80 -4.89
C ASP A 27 -17.87 -3.46 -3.62
N GLN A 28 -17.27 -3.63 -2.44
CA GLN A 28 -17.91 -3.34 -1.16
C GLN A 28 -17.78 -1.87 -0.73
N ASP A 29 -16.93 -1.08 -1.38
CA ASP A 29 -16.71 0.32 -1.04
C ASP A 29 -17.64 1.24 -1.84
N GLN A 30 -18.54 1.92 -1.15
CA GLN A 30 -19.54 2.81 -1.76
C GLN A 30 -18.92 4.00 -2.51
N LYS A 31 -17.67 4.36 -2.22
CA LYS A 31 -16.95 5.43 -2.94
C LYS A 31 -16.49 4.97 -4.31
N PHE A 32 -16.33 3.67 -4.52
CA PHE A 32 -15.90 3.11 -5.79
C PHE A 32 -17.10 2.79 -6.69
N PRO A 33 -16.96 2.89 -8.01
CA PRO A 33 -17.85 2.16 -8.90
C PRO A 33 -17.60 0.65 -8.73
N SER A 34 -18.58 -0.18 -9.12
CA SER A 34 -18.38 -1.64 -9.18
C SER A 34 -17.05 -2.00 -9.83
N TYR A 35 -16.39 -3.06 -9.37
CA TYR A 35 -15.09 -3.51 -9.86
C TYR A 35 -15.06 -3.68 -11.37
N ARG A 36 -16.16 -4.15 -11.98
CA ARG A 36 -16.29 -4.23 -13.45
C ARG A 36 -16.13 -2.87 -14.13
N LYS A 37 -16.82 -1.84 -13.63
CA LYS A 37 -16.73 -0.45 -14.14
C LYS A 37 -15.35 0.14 -13.83
N PHE A 38 -14.83 -0.07 -12.63
CA PHE A 38 -13.46 0.33 -12.25
C PHE A 38 -12.44 -0.21 -13.25
N LYS A 39 -12.45 -1.53 -13.47
CA LYS A 39 -11.54 -2.24 -14.39
C LYS A 39 -11.66 -1.71 -15.83
N LYS A 40 -12.88 -1.40 -16.28
CA LYS A 40 -13.13 -0.82 -17.61
C LYS A 40 -12.44 0.54 -17.79
N SER A 41 -12.36 1.37 -16.74
CA SER A 41 -11.64 2.66 -16.77
C SER A 41 -10.12 2.52 -16.99
N PHE A 42 -9.57 1.32 -16.78
CA PHE A 42 -8.17 0.99 -17.02
C PHE A 42 -8.00 -0.01 -18.18
N GLY A 43 -8.84 0.08 -19.21
CA GLY A 43 -8.73 -0.78 -20.39
C GLY A 43 -8.99 -2.26 -20.12
N SER A 44 -9.80 -2.58 -19.10
CA SER A 44 -10.05 -3.96 -18.65
C SER A 44 -8.80 -4.69 -18.15
N GLN A 45 -7.77 -3.96 -17.73
CA GLN A 45 -6.59 -4.53 -17.08
C GLN A 45 -6.87 -4.87 -15.62
N ARG A 46 -6.23 -5.91 -15.09
CA ARG A 46 -6.24 -6.14 -13.63
C ARG A 46 -5.49 -5.00 -12.92
N ILE A 47 -5.73 -4.83 -11.63
CA ILE A 47 -5.10 -3.77 -10.80
C ILE A 47 -3.57 -3.74 -11.00
N ARG A 48 -2.91 -4.89 -10.98
CA ARG A 48 -1.44 -4.98 -11.12
C ARG A 48 -0.91 -4.80 -12.55
N GLN A 49 -1.80 -4.73 -13.53
CA GLN A 49 -1.46 -4.59 -14.95
C GLN A 49 -1.62 -3.16 -15.44
N ALA A 50 -2.53 -2.39 -14.84
CA ALA A 50 -2.65 -0.96 -15.07
C ALA A 50 -1.43 -0.24 -14.47
N GLU A 51 -0.69 0.51 -15.29
CA GLU A 51 0.62 1.07 -14.91
C GLU A 51 0.55 1.95 -13.65
N GLU A 52 -0.44 2.84 -13.57
CA GLU A 52 -0.60 3.78 -12.46
C GLU A 52 -0.93 3.05 -11.15
N LEU A 53 -1.82 2.06 -11.24
CA LEU A 53 -2.20 1.23 -10.11
C LEU A 53 -1.05 0.32 -9.68
N ARG A 54 -0.30 -0.24 -10.64
CA ARG A 54 0.88 -1.07 -10.38
C ARG A 54 1.94 -0.30 -9.60
N LYS A 55 2.24 0.94 -9.99
CA LYS A 55 3.20 1.81 -9.27
C LYS A 55 2.78 2.03 -7.81
N ILE A 56 1.48 2.21 -7.57
CA ILE A 56 0.93 2.31 -6.20
C ILE A 56 1.12 0.99 -5.46
N VAL A 57 0.72 -0.13 -6.06
CA VAL A 57 0.84 -1.47 -5.46
C VAL A 57 2.29 -1.77 -5.07
N GLU A 58 3.25 -1.57 -5.97
CA GLU A 58 4.67 -1.82 -5.73
C GLU A 58 5.21 -0.94 -4.59
N ARG A 59 4.90 0.37 -4.64
CA ARG A 59 5.30 1.33 -3.60
C ARG A 59 4.80 0.93 -2.23
N TYR A 60 3.50 0.63 -2.11
CA TYR A 60 2.87 0.36 -0.83
C TYR A 60 3.14 -1.05 -0.31
N LYS A 61 3.26 -2.05 -1.19
CA LYS A 61 3.68 -3.39 -0.79
C LYS A 61 5.07 -3.37 -0.15
N LEU A 62 6.02 -2.67 -0.77
CA LEU A 62 7.35 -2.51 -0.21
C LEU A 62 7.31 -1.71 1.10
N LYS A 63 6.58 -0.59 1.12
CA LYS A 63 6.41 0.23 2.34
C LYS A 63 5.86 -0.59 3.50
N PHE A 64 4.77 -1.33 3.29
CA PHE A 64 4.14 -2.12 4.36
C PHE A 64 5.03 -3.27 4.82
N LYS A 65 5.80 -3.88 3.92
CA LYS A 65 6.75 -4.92 4.30
C LYS A 65 7.88 -4.38 5.17
N ILE A 66 8.45 -3.23 4.81
CA ILE A 66 9.47 -2.55 5.62
C ILE A 66 8.90 -2.18 6.99
N ASP A 67 7.71 -1.61 7.01
CA ASP A 67 7.02 -1.23 8.24
C ASP A 67 6.80 -2.43 9.17
N GLU A 68 6.37 -3.56 8.62
CA GLU A 68 6.21 -4.82 9.36
C GLU A 68 7.53 -5.31 9.94
N LEU A 69 8.57 -5.47 9.11
CA LEU A 69 9.88 -5.96 9.54
C LEU A 69 10.53 -5.05 10.58
N PHE A 70 10.44 -3.74 10.37
CA PHE A 70 10.96 -2.76 11.30
C PHE A 70 10.28 -2.84 12.67
N CYS A 71 8.97 -3.08 12.71
CA CYS A 71 8.24 -3.29 13.96
C CYS A 71 8.53 -4.66 14.60
N GLU A 72 8.82 -5.69 13.81
CA GLU A 72 9.18 -7.03 14.31
C GLU A 72 10.54 -7.02 15.01
N ASP A 73 11.51 -6.28 14.49
CA ASP A 73 12.83 -6.11 15.11
C ASP A 73 12.83 -5.08 16.24
N CYS A 74 11.69 -4.45 16.52
CA CYS A 74 11.55 -3.51 17.61
C CYS A 74 11.51 -4.25 18.95
N LYS A 75 12.21 -3.71 19.96
CA LYS A 75 12.18 -4.26 21.33
C LYS A 75 10.80 -4.19 22.02
N PHE A 76 9.86 -3.43 21.46
CA PHE A 76 8.51 -3.26 22.00
C PHE A 76 7.53 -4.18 21.30
N ASN A 77 6.53 -4.69 22.03
CA ASN A 77 5.47 -5.50 21.46
C ASN A 77 4.68 -4.71 20.39
N LYS A 78 4.69 -5.18 19.14
CA LYS A 78 4.03 -4.50 18.01
C LYS A 78 2.51 -4.28 18.18
N PHE A 79 1.85 -5.07 19.04
CA PHE A 79 0.41 -4.95 19.30
C PHE A 79 0.08 -3.94 20.42
N GLU A 80 1.05 -3.56 21.25
CA GLU A 80 0.85 -2.72 22.45
C GLU A 80 1.66 -1.42 22.42
N CYS A 81 2.65 -1.31 21.53
CA CYS A 81 3.62 -0.22 21.45
C CYS A 81 2.98 1.17 21.33
N GLY A 82 1.85 1.29 20.62
CA GLY A 82 1.10 2.55 20.45
C GLY A 82 1.84 3.67 19.70
N ASN A 83 3.13 3.50 19.41
CA ASN A 83 3.98 4.51 18.81
C ASN A 83 3.65 4.72 17.33
N ASN A 84 3.84 5.96 16.87
CA ASN A 84 3.74 6.30 15.47
C ASN A 84 4.93 5.73 14.70
N ILE A 85 4.64 4.89 13.70
CA ILE A 85 5.69 4.19 12.95
C ILE A 85 6.59 5.12 12.13
N GLU A 86 6.08 6.26 11.64
CA GLU A 86 6.91 7.21 10.89
C GLU A 86 7.89 7.93 11.84
N ASP A 87 7.47 8.21 13.08
CA ASP A 87 8.34 8.78 14.12
C ASP A 87 9.40 7.77 14.59
N CYS A 88 9.07 6.48 14.62
CA CYS A 88 10.06 5.45 14.92
C CYS A 88 11.08 5.31 13.77
N LYS A 89 10.62 5.35 12.52
CA LYS A 89 11.47 5.21 11.34
C LYS A 89 12.46 6.36 11.17
N SER A 90 12.13 7.58 11.57
CA SER A 90 13.06 8.73 11.55
C SER A 90 14.25 8.53 12.50
N LYS A 91 14.11 7.71 13.55
CA LYS A 91 15.21 7.33 14.45
C LYS A 91 16.00 6.11 13.95
N GLY A 92 15.48 5.39 12.96
CA GLY A 92 16.01 4.14 12.42
C GLY A 92 16.41 4.21 10.94
N GLU A 93 16.75 5.39 10.42
CA GLU A 93 16.95 5.61 8.98
C GLU A 93 17.96 4.66 8.33
N LEU A 94 19.08 4.38 9.01
CA LEU A 94 20.11 3.46 8.51
C LEU A 94 19.55 2.04 8.34
N TYR A 95 18.81 1.55 9.32
CA TYR A 95 18.17 0.23 9.28
C TYR A 95 17.15 0.16 8.12
N ILE A 96 16.33 1.20 7.96
CA ILE A 96 15.36 1.28 6.85
C ILE A 96 16.06 1.30 5.49
N ARG A 97 17.24 1.92 5.39
CA ARG A 97 18.04 1.93 4.16
C ARG A 97 18.56 0.54 3.81
N ILE A 98 19.03 -0.22 4.80
CA ILE A 98 19.52 -1.58 4.63
C ILE A 98 18.38 -2.50 4.17
N LEU A 99 17.24 -2.48 4.88
CA LEU A 99 16.05 -3.28 4.48
C LEU A 99 15.60 -2.98 3.05
N LYS A 100 15.62 -1.71 2.63
CA LYS A 100 15.28 -1.32 1.25
C LYS A 100 16.23 -1.89 0.21
N GLN A 101 17.51 -2.07 0.54
CA GLN A 101 18.49 -2.65 -0.37
C GLN A 101 18.29 -4.16 -0.48
N GLU A 102 18.12 -4.85 0.65
CA GLU A 102 17.90 -6.30 0.69
C GLU A 102 16.62 -6.70 -0.06
N LEU A 103 15.52 -5.98 0.17
CA LEU A 103 14.22 -6.26 -0.46
C LEU A 103 14.15 -5.88 -1.96
N LYS A 104 15.14 -5.17 -2.50
CA LYS A 104 15.23 -4.84 -3.93
C LYS A 104 16.17 -5.78 -4.70
N SER A 105 17.04 -6.48 -4.00
CA SER A 105 18.01 -7.44 -4.56
C SER A 105 17.40 -8.84 -4.79
N HIS A 106 16.11 -9.02 -4.48
CA HIS A 106 15.31 -10.23 -4.64
C HIS A 106 14.01 -9.93 -5.39
#